data_AF-A0A352NFE1-F1
#
_entry.id   AF-A0A352NFE1-F1
#
_cell.length_a   1.000
_cell.length_b   1.000
_cell.length_c   1.000
_cell.angle_alpha   90.00
_cell.angle_beta   90.00
_cell.angle_gamma   90.00
#
_symmetry.space_group_name_H-M   'P 1'
#
loop_
_entity.id
_entity.type
_entity.pdbx_description
1 polymer ?
#
loop_
_entity_poly.entity_id
_entity_poly.type
_entity_poly.pdbx_seq_one_letter_code
_entity_poly.pdbx_strand_id
1 'polypeptide(L)' 'MYAIIETGGKQYRVSEGDTLYIEKLPAQAEETVEIDRVLALVDGD' A
#
# COMPACT_ATOMS: atom_id res chain seq x y z
N MET A 1 -2.38 1.25 14.13
CA MET A 1 -1.21 0.93 13.30
C MET A 1 -1.42 1.46 11.89
N TYR A 2 -0.39 2.03 11.26
CA TYR A 2 -0.41 2.34 9.82
C TYR A 2 0.96 2.09 9.20
N ALA A 3 0.99 1.92 7.89
CA ALA A 3 2.22 1.76 7.11
C ALA A 3 2.36 2.90 6.10
N ILE A 4 3.60 3.22 5.72
CA ILE A 4 3.90 3.98 4.50
C ILE A 4 4.43 2.99 3.47
N ILE A 5 3.74 2.85 2.34
CA ILE A 5 4.16 2.00 1.22
C ILE A 5 4.56 2.85 0.02
N GLU A 6 5.42 2.33 -0.85
CA GLU A 6 5.76 2.95 -2.12
C GLU A 6 5.28 2.09 -3.30
N THR A 7 4.48 2.69 -4.19
CA THR A 7 4.09 2.08 -5.46
C THR A 7 3.87 3.17 -6.50
N GLY A 8 4.07 2.86 -7.78
CA GLY A 8 3.93 3.86 -8.86
C GLY A 8 4.87 5.07 -8.75
N GLY A 9 5.96 4.97 -7.97
CA GLY A 9 6.88 6.08 -7.67
C GLY A 9 6.33 7.08 -6.65
N LYS A 10 5.23 6.77 -5.96
CA LYS A 10 4.60 7.60 -4.93
C LYS A 10 4.50 6.86 -3.61
N GLN A 11 4.37 7.63 -2.54
CA GLN A 11 4.22 7.10 -1.19
C GLN A 11 2.77 7.23 -0.73
N TYR A 12 2.27 6.17 -0.11
CA TYR A 12 0.91 6.07 0.40
C TYR A 12 0.93 5.69 1.87
N ARG A 13 0.15 6.40 2.67
CA ARG A 13 -0.18 5.95 4.03
C ARG A 13 -1.37 5.00 3.96
N VAL A 14 -1.23 3.83 4.53
CA VAL A 14 -2.25 2.77 4.50
C VAL A 14 -2.49 2.19 5.89
N SER A 15 -3.72 1.81 6.14
CA SER A 15 -4.17 1.02 7.29
C SER A 15 -5.01 -0.16 6.78
N GLU A 16 -5.20 -1.17 7.63
CA GLU A 16 -6.05 -2.31 7.27
C GLU A 16 -7.48 -1.86 6.93
N GLY A 17 -8.01 -2.33 5.81
CA GLY A 17 -9.35 -1.99 5.32
C GLY A 17 -9.43 -0.74 4.44
N ASP A 18 -8.34 0.00 4.24
CA ASP A 18 -8.34 1.19 3.38
C ASP A 18 -8.58 0.83 1.90
N THR A 19 -9.35 1.67 1.20
CA THR A 19 -9.48 1.64 -0.26
C THR A 19 -8.73 2.85 -0.84
N LEU A 20 -7.74 2.60 -1.69
CA LEU A 20 -6.88 3.64 -2.25
C LEU A 20 -6.98 3.71 -3.78
N TYR A 21 -6.88 4.93 -4.31
CA TYR A 21 -6.61 5.15 -5.72
C TYR A 21 -5.09 5.27 -5.92
N ILE A 22 -4.53 4.35 -6.69
CA ILE A 22 -3.10 4.26 -7.00
C ILE A 22 -2.89 4.12 -8.50
N GLU A 23 -1.63 4.20 -8.94
CA GLU A 23 -1.28 3.90 -10.33
C GLU A 23 -1.64 2.46 -10.71
N LYS A 24 -1.83 2.24 -12.01
CA LYS A 24 -2.20 0.93 -12.55
C LYS A 24 -1.12 -0.11 -12.23
N LEU A 25 -1.54 -1.20 -11.59
CA LEU A 25 -0.71 -2.37 -11.34
C LEU A 25 -0.86 -3.38 -12.49
N PRO A 26 0.17 -4.20 -12.76
CA PRO A 26 0.10 -5.29 -13.73
C PRO A 26 -0.59 -6.52 -13.12
N ALA A 27 -1.80 -6.35 -12.59
CA ALA A 27 -2.61 -7.38 -11.96
C ALA A 27 -4.04 -7.36 -12.52
N GLN A 28 -4.73 -8.50 -12.45
CA GLN A 28 -6.14 -8.61 -12.84
C GLN A 28 -7.06 -8.13 -11.71
N ALA A 29 -8.32 -7.86 -12.03
CA ALA A 29 -9.31 -7.57 -11.00
C ALA A 29 -9.45 -8.79 -10.06
N GLU A 30 -9.67 -8.51 -8.77
CA GLU A 30 -9.80 -9.53 -7.70
C GLU A 30 -8.51 -10.31 -7.40
N GLU A 31 -7.41 -10.05 -8.11
CA GLU A 31 -6.11 -10.62 -7.79
C GLU A 31 -5.51 -9.94 -6.56
N THR A 32 -4.93 -10.73 -5.65
CA THR A 32 -4.18 -10.21 -4.51
C THR A 32 -2.78 -9.82 -4.97
N VAL A 33 -2.35 -8.60 -4.63
CA VAL A 33 -1.02 -8.10 -4.96
C VAL A 33 -0.24 -7.83 -3.67
N GLU A 34 0.97 -8.36 -3.58
CA GLU A 34 1.91 -8.03 -2.51
C GLU A 34 2.65 -6.73 -2.88
N ILE A 35 2.70 -5.78 -1.93
CA ILE A 35 3.50 -4.56 -2.06
C ILE A 35 4.72 -4.70 -1.17
N ASP A 36 5.85 -5.09 -1.78
CA ASP A 36 7.09 -5.39 -1.05
C ASP A 36 7.73 -4.14 -0.41
N ARG A 37 7.46 -2.96 -0.98
CA ARG A 37 8.15 -1.73 -0.61
C ARG A 37 7.40 -0.98 0.48
N VAL A 38 7.58 -1.45 1.70
CA VAL A 38 7.15 -0.77 2.92
C VAL A 38 8.28 0.15 3.42
N LEU A 39 8.04 1.45 3.47
CA LEU A 39 9.00 2.46 3.89
C LEU A 39 8.97 2.71 5.40
N ALA A 40 7.82 2.56 6.04
CA ALA A 40 7.67 2.71 7.48
C ALA A 40 6.48 1.91 8.00
N LEU A 41 6.63 1.38 9.21
CA LEU A 41 5.53 0.87 10.02
C LEU A 41 5.46 1.71 11.29
N VAL A 42 4.28 2.23 11.57
CA VAL A 42 4.02 3.01 12.77
C VAL A 42 2.94 2.27 13.55
N ASP A 43 3.41 1.54 14.56
CA ASP A 43 2.55 1.02 15.61
C ASP A 43 2.51 2.04 16.73
N GLY A 44 1.31 2.40 17.16
CA GLY A 44 1.12 3.48 18.13
C GLY A 44 1.53 3.00 19.52
N ASP A 45 2.68 3.47 19.99
CA ASP A 45 2.93 3.69 21.43
C ASP A 45 2.39 5.07 21.84
#